data_AF-A0A2Z5Y2J3-F1
#
_entry.id   AF-A0A2Z5Y2J3-F1
#
_cell.length_a   1.000
_cell.length_b   1.000
_cell.length_c   1.000
_cell.angle_alpha   90.00
_cell.angle_beta   90.00
_cell.angle_gamma   90.00
#
_symmetry.space_group_name_H-M   'P 1'
#
loop_
_entity.id
_entity.type
_entity.pdbx_description
1 polymer ?
#
loop_
_entity_poly.entity_id
_entity_poly.type
_entity_poly.pdbx_seq_one_letter_code
_entity_poly.pdbx_strand_id
1 'polypeptide(L)'
;MKKIISLSMVLTFGMLLSACGSSKDAAKSQESTNSSHPIKNEKKAAKKKIPKTVTSSDFVKSADEASFDGKVLKGNTYTIKITDHKILQPGEAENKNGQNPIIAFWYDTLVAPDYDNAVPLNPIVTWKLNFEATQKTDQNATEPLKAAILSDNKYQASENVDVKPGNIVSNIIAYELTDAKTPVTLTAASMGTVFGETEFAIK
;
A
#
# COMPACT_ATOMS: atom_id res chain seq x y z
N MET A 1 5.02 -6.48 -62.28
CA MET A 1 4.88 -5.12 -62.86
C MET A 1 5.34 -4.13 -61.78
N LYS A 2 6.58 -3.62 -61.82
CA LYS A 2 6.98 -2.29 -62.37
C LYS A 2 6.10 -1.16 -61.79
N LYS A 3 6.57 -0.15 -61.03
CA LYS A 3 7.92 0.42 -60.83
C LYS A 3 8.02 1.08 -59.44
N ILE A 4 9.20 0.99 -58.83
CA ILE A 4 9.66 1.73 -57.66
C ILE A 4 10.45 2.93 -58.20
N ILE A 5 10.17 4.15 -57.73
CA ILE A 5 10.98 5.33 -58.03
C ILE A 5 11.83 5.62 -56.80
N SER A 6 13.12 5.35 -56.94
CA SER A 6 14.20 5.91 -56.12
C SER A 6 14.53 7.32 -56.62
N LEU A 7 14.86 8.26 -55.72
CA LEU A 7 16.08 9.06 -55.89
C LEU A 7 16.52 9.69 -54.56
N SER A 8 17.69 9.26 -54.12
CA SER A 8 18.49 9.78 -53.03
C SER A 8 19.04 11.18 -53.33
N MET A 9 19.30 12.00 -52.32
CA MET A 9 20.59 12.72 -52.27
C MET A 9 21.01 13.08 -50.83
N VAL A 10 22.26 12.68 -50.56
CA VAL A 10 23.06 12.83 -49.35
C VAL A 10 23.64 14.24 -49.25
N LEU A 11 23.79 14.78 -48.04
CA LEU A 11 24.92 15.64 -47.72
C LEU A 11 25.36 15.44 -46.26
N THR A 12 26.53 14.84 -46.11
CA THR A 12 27.34 14.66 -44.91
C THR A 12 28.34 15.81 -44.74
N PHE A 13 28.57 16.27 -43.50
CA PHE A 13 29.84 16.73 -42.87
C PHE A 13 29.51 17.69 -41.70
N GLY A 14 30.16 17.69 -40.53
CA GLY A 14 31.33 16.95 -40.09
C GLY A 14 31.52 17.08 -38.58
N MET A 15 32.22 16.11 -38.00
CA MET A 15 32.76 16.17 -36.65
C MET A 15 34.04 17.01 -36.65
N LEU A 16 34.21 17.85 -35.63
CA LEU A 16 35.54 18.30 -35.19
C LEU A 16 35.70 17.92 -33.71
N LEU A 17 36.58 16.95 -33.47
CA LEU A 17 37.24 16.71 -32.20
C LEU A 17 38.38 17.74 -32.08
N SER A 18 38.53 18.35 -30.92
CA SER A 18 39.75 19.04 -30.52
C SER A 18 40.25 18.43 -29.22
N ALA A 19 41.48 17.95 -29.26
CA ALA A 19 42.22 17.29 -28.18
C ALA A 19 43.46 18.13 -27.80
N CYS A 20 43.88 18.01 -26.54
CA CYS A 20 45.11 18.51 -25.89
C CYS A 20 45.26 20.04 -25.74
N GLY A 21 45.82 20.61 -24.68
CA GLY A 21 46.54 20.09 -23.52
C GLY A 21 47.00 21.24 -22.59
N SER A 22 47.37 20.86 -21.35
CA SER A 22 47.89 21.59 -20.18
C SER A 22 48.37 23.06 -20.26
N SER A 23 47.94 23.88 -19.30
CA SER A 23 48.82 24.57 -18.32
C SER A 23 48.02 25.22 -17.19
N LYS A 24 48.64 25.23 -16.00
CA LYS A 24 48.16 25.74 -14.70
C LYS A 24 47.92 27.25 -14.76
N ASP A 25 46.91 27.75 -14.04
CA ASP A 25 47.13 28.57 -12.84
C ASP A 25 45.82 29.02 -12.17
N ALA A 26 45.97 29.32 -10.89
CA ALA A 26 44.97 29.40 -9.85
C ALA A 26 44.08 30.65 -9.91
N ALA A 27 42.83 30.50 -9.46
CA ALA A 27 42.18 31.34 -8.43
C ALA A 27 40.68 31.01 -8.38
N LYS A 28 40.24 30.30 -7.34
CA LYS A 28 38.83 30.31 -6.94
C LYS A 28 38.74 30.88 -5.52
N SER A 29 38.35 32.14 -5.48
CA SER A 29 37.78 32.83 -4.33
C SER A 29 36.48 32.16 -3.90
N GLN A 30 36.39 31.70 -2.65
CA GLN A 30 35.13 31.63 -1.90
C GLN A 30 35.45 31.87 -0.43
N GLU A 31 35.12 33.08 0.03
CA GLU A 31 35.00 33.42 1.44
C GLU A 31 33.53 33.29 1.86
N SER A 32 33.32 32.38 2.81
CA SER A 32 32.48 32.47 4.01
C SER A 32 31.21 33.33 4.00
N THR A 33 30.11 32.76 4.48
CA THR A 33 29.65 33.10 5.84
C THR A 33 28.76 32.02 6.42
N ASN A 34 29.12 31.70 7.67
CA ASN A 34 28.58 30.74 8.58
C ASN A 34 27.37 31.37 9.29
N SER A 35 26.24 30.66 9.39
CA SER A 35 25.23 30.95 10.41
C SER A 35 24.63 29.64 10.90
N SER A 36 25.26 29.14 11.96
CA SER A 36 24.79 28.07 12.82
C SER A 36 23.72 28.60 13.77
N HIS A 37 22.50 28.07 13.67
CA HIS A 37 21.57 27.97 14.80
C HIS A 37 21.10 26.51 14.92
N PRO A 38 21.10 25.94 16.14
CA PRO A 38 20.95 24.51 16.35
C PRO A 38 19.47 24.10 16.26
N ILE A 39 19.13 23.27 15.28
CA ILE A 39 17.83 22.58 15.29
C ILE A 39 17.90 21.48 16.34
N LYS A 40 17.22 21.76 17.45
CA LYS A 40 16.91 20.85 18.54
C LYS A 40 16.33 19.56 17.94
N ASN A 41 17.12 18.51 18.01
CA ASN A 41 16.79 17.19 17.50
C ASN A 41 15.77 16.54 18.46
N GLU A 42 14.49 16.85 18.27
CA GLU A 42 13.41 16.12 18.94
C GLU A 42 13.31 14.73 18.32
N LYS A 43 13.99 13.78 18.97
CA LYS A 43 13.69 12.35 18.88
C LYS A 43 12.22 12.14 19.26
N LYS A 44 11.31 12.26 18.29
CA LYS A 44 9.95 11.74 18.42
C LYS A 44 10.06 10.22 18.47
N ALA A 45 9.77 9.68 19.64
CA ALA A 45 9.85 8.27 19.97
C ALA A 45 9.25 7.39 18.86
N ALA A 46 10.11 6.57 18.25
CA ALA A 46 9.67 5.48 17.41
C ALA A 46 8.74 4.58 18.24
N LYS A 47 7.45 4.50 17.86
CA LYS A 47 6.57 3.42 18.32
C LYS A 47 7.32 2.11 18.08
N LYS A 48 7.60 1.40 19.16
CA LYS A 48 8.30 0.11 19.21
C LYS A 48 7.66 -0.85 18.19
N LYS A 49 8.31 -1.05 17.02
CA LYS A 49 7.97 -2.14 16.10
C LYS A 49 8.30 -3.44 16.84
N ILE A 50 7.27 -4.16 17.27
CA ILE A 50 7.44 -5.54 17.70
C ILE A 50 7.88 -6.31 16.44
N PRO A 51 9.01 -7.04 16.45
CA PRO A 51 9.28 -8.01 15.41
C PRO A 51 8.20 -9.09 15.53
N LYS A 52 7.27 -9.10 14.58
CA LYS A 52 6.19 -10.08 14.53
C LYS A 52 6.75 -11.34 13.86
N THR A 53 7.00 -12.37 14.63
CA THR A 53 7.37 -13.70 14.10
C THR A 53 6.09 -14.45 13.76
N VAL A 54 6.06 -15.11 12.60
CA VAL A 54 4.97 -16.02 12.22
C VAL A 54 5.06 -17.30 13.03
N THR A 55 3.95 -17.72 13.62
CA THR A 55 3.85 -18.93 14.46
C THR A 55 2.69 -19.80 14.01
N SER A 56 2.73 -21.09 14.32
CA SER A 56 1.62 -22.01 13.97
C SER A 56 0.26 -21.56 14.55
N SER A 57 0.24 -20.90 15.71
CA SER A 57 -1.00 -20.36 16.31
C SER A 57 -1.64 -19.20 15.55
N ASP A 58 -0.95 -18.66 14.54
CA ASP A 58 -1.49 -17.64 13.65
C ASP A 58 -2.44 -18.23 12.60
N PHE A 59 -2.48 -19.55 12.45
CA PHE A 59 -3.26 -20.25 11.43
C PHE A 59 -4.23 -21.26 12.05
N VAL A 60 -5.24 -21.64 11.27
CA VAL A 60 -6.13 -22.77 11.57
C VAL A 60 -5.71 -24.01 10.78
N LYS A 61 -6.23 -25.19 11.12
CA LYS A 61 -5.74 -26.44 10.50
C LYS A 61 -6.25 -26.60 9.07
N SER A 62 -7.46 -26.15 8.80
CA SER A 62 -8.15 -26.30 7.52
C SER A 62 -8.99 -25.07 7.20
N ALA A 63 -9.36 -24.92 5.93
CA ALA A 63 -10.06 -23.73 5.44
C ALA A 63 -11.47 -23.56 6.05
N ASP A 64 -12.13 -24.65 6.43
CA ASP A 64 -13.44 -24.67 7.08
C ASP A 64 -13.40 -24.21 8.56
N GLU A 65 -12.22 -24.20 9.17
CA GLU A 65 -11.99 -23.62 10.50
C GLU A 65 -11.73 -22.11 10.46
N ALA A 66 -11.75 -21.49 9.27
CA ALA A 66 -11.47 -20.06 9.13
C ALA A 66 -12.50 -19.20 9.89
N SER A 67 -12.01 -18.15 10.53
CA SER A 67 -12.84 -17.28 11.37
C SER A 67 -12.33 -15.85 11.38
N PHE A 68 -13.24 -14.89 11.55
CA PHE A 68 -12.93 -13.48 11.73
C PHE A 68 -13.53 -12.96 13.04
N ASP A 69 -12.66 -12.44 13.91
CA ASP A 69 -13.05 -11.90 15.22
C ASP A 69 -13.24 -10.36 15.23
N GLY A 70 -13.30 -9.74 14.05
CA GLY A 70 -13.33 -8.30 13.87
C GLY A 70 -11.95 -7.64 13.73
N LYS A 71 -10.87 -8.36 14.07
CA LYS A 71 -9.49 -7.87 13.95
C LYS A 71 -8.59 -8.81 13.16
N VAL A 72 -8.78 -10.12 13.30
CA VAL A 72 -7.95 -11.15 12.71
C VAL A 72 -8.83 -12.11 11.94
N LEU A 73 -8.63 -12.16 10.63
CA LEU A 73 -9.12 -13.26 9.80
C LEU A 73 -8.05 -14.34 9.84
N LYS A 74 -8.30 -15.41 10.61
CA LYS A 74 -7.41 -16.57 10.65
C LYS A 74 -7.80 -17.56 9.57
N GLY A 75 -6.86 -17.88 8.68
CA GLY A 75 -6.97 -18.95 7.69
C GLY A 75 -5.89 -20.00 7.89
N ASN A 76 -5.96 -21.08 7.12
CA ASN A 76 -4.93 -22.13 7.12
C ASN A 76 -3.72 -21.73 6.25
N THR A 77 -3.95 -21.07 5.11
CA THR A 77 -2.88 -20.64 4.20
C THR A 77 -2.28 -19.28 4.56
N TYR A 78 -3.14 -18.31 4.89
CA TYR A 78 -2.72 -16.98 5.30
C TYR A 78 -3.69 -16.41 6.34
N THR A 79 -3.20 -15.43 7.08
CA THR A 79 -3.94 -14.71 8.10
C THR A 79 -3.81 -13.21 7.84
N ILE A 80 -4.92 -12.49 7.93
CA ILE A 80 -4.95 -11.03 7.80
C ILE A 80 -5.23 -10.43 9.17
N LYS A 81 -4.33 -9.59 9.67
CA LYS A 81 -4.46 -8.92 10.98
C LYS A 81 -4.63 -7.42 10.77
N ILE A 82 -5.80 -6.88 11.08
CA ILE A 82 -6.03 -5.45 11.17
C ILE A 82 -5.26 -4.93 12.40
N THR A 83 -4.30 -4.05 12.14
CA THR A 83 -3.41 -3.48 13.16
C THR A 83 -3.89 -2.12 13.65
N ASP A 84 -4.54 -1.36 12.78
CA ASP A 84 -5.09 -0.04 13.07
C ASP A 84 -6.18 0.32 12.05
N HIS A 85 -7.04 1.26 12.40
CA HIS A 85 -7.94 1.90 11.46
C HIS A 85 -8.12 3.39 11.79
N LYS A 86 -8.37 4.21 10.77
CA LYS A 86 -8.58 5.66 10.95
C LYS A 86 -9.54 6.20 9.90
N ILE A 87 -10.39 7.14 10.32
CA ILE A 87 -11.15 7.99 9.41
C ILE A 87 -10.27 9.17 8.99
N LEU A 88 -10.08 9.33 7.69
CA LEU A 88 -9.26 10.38 7.10
C LEU A 88 -10.16 11.37 6.35
N GLN A 89 -10.13 12.63 6.78
CA GLN A 89 -10.93 13.69 6.17
C GLN A 89 -10.26 14.21 4.87
N PRO A 90 -11.04 14.75 3.92
CA PRO A 90 -10.49 15.47 2.78
C PRO A 90 -9.44 16.51 3.21
N GLY A 91 -8.28 16.50 2.56
CA GLY A 91 -7.17 17.41 2.85
C GLY A 91 -6.17 16.93 3.91
N GLU A 92 -6.45 15.83 4.63
CA GLU A 92 -5.40 15.13 5.40
C GLU A 92 -4.34 14.53 4.46
N ALA A 93 -3.11 14.28 4.93
CA ALA A 93 -1.99 13.85 4.06
C ALA A 93 -2.33 12.63 3.19
N GLU A 94 -2.89 11.58 3.80
CA GLU A 94 -3.26 10.36 3.09
C GLU A 94 -4.56 10.49 2.25
N ASN A 95 -5.39 11.52 2.49
CA ASN A 95 -6.63 11.83 1.76
C ASN A 95 -6.62 13.25 1.16
N LYS A 96 -5.44 13.69 0.68
CA LYS A 96 -5.21 15.10 0.33
C LYS A 96 -6.09 15.57 -0.84
N ASN A 97 -6.26 14.69 -1.83
CA ASN A 97 -6.99 15.00 -3.06
C ASN A 97 -8.41 14.39 -3.09
N GLY A 98 -8.79 13.62 -2.07
CA GLY A 98 -10.12 13.02 -2.01
C GLY A 98 -11.21 14.04 -1.70
N GLN A 99 -12.43 13.75 -2.16
CA GLN A 99 -13.59 14.63 -1.97
C GLN A 99 -14.45 14.18 -0.77
N ASN A 100 -14.40 12.90 -0.44
CA ASN A 100 -15.15 12.29 0.66
C ASN A 100 -14.19 11.84 1.77
N PRO A 101 -14.67 11.75 3.03
CA PRO A 101 -13.96 11.03 4.08
C PRO A 101 -13.74 9.57 3.66
N ILE A 102 -12.62 9.00 4.10
CA ILE A 102 -12.29 7.59 3.86
C ILE A 102 -12.03 6.88 5.19
N ILE A 103 -12.40 5.60 5.28
CA ILE A 103 -11.88 4.72 6.35
C ILE A 103 -10.67 3.96 5.80
N ALA A 104 -9.55 4.06 6.49
CA ALA A 104 -8.32 3.35 6.15
C ALA A 104 -8.04 2.25 7.19
N PHE A 105 -7.69 1.06 6.71
CA PHE A 105 -7.29 -0.09 7.51
C PHE A 105 -5.81 -0.39 7.26
N TRP A 106 -5.00 -0.34 8.32
CA TRP A 106 -3.64 -0.85 8.30
C TRP A 106 -3.65 -2.30 8.73
N TYR A 107 -3.02 -3.18 7.97
CA TYR A 107 -3.06 -4.61 8.25
C TYR A 107 -1.74 -5.29 7.92
N ASP A 108 -1.58 -6.49 8.47
CA ASP A 108 -0.53 -7.42 8.10
C ASP A 108 -1.14 -8.63 7.40
N THR A 109 -0.49 -9.08 6.32
CA THR A 109 -0.71 -10.39 5.72
C THR A 109 0.42 -11.32 6.15
N LEU A 110 0.05 -12.42 6.82
CA LEU A 110 0.97 -13.48 7.25
C LEU A 110 0.71 -14.70 6.37
N VAL A 111 1.76 -15.35 5.85
CA VAL A 111 1.62 -16.58 5.06
C VAL A 111 2.21 -17.76 5.83
N ALA A 112 1.49 -18.89 5.82
CA ALA A 112 1.88 -20.10 6.52
C ALA A 112 3.26 -20.58 6.07
N PRO A 113 4.16 -21.00 6.98
CA PRO A 113 5.51 -21.44 6.64
C PRO A 113 5.56 -22.67 5.71
N ASP A 114 4.53 -23.51 5.77
CA ASP A 114 4.36 -24.74 5.00
C ASP A 114 3.54 -24.55 3.71
N TYR A 115 3.16 -23.31 3.38
CA TYR A 115 2.50 -23.02 2.12
C TYR A 115 3.43 -23.32 0.93
N ASP A 116 2.92 -24.08 -0.05
CA ASP A 116 3.67 -24.56 -1.21
C ASP A 116 3.94 -23.47 -2.27
N ASN A 117 3.39 -22.27 -2.07
CA ASN A 117 3.53 -21.13 -2.98
C ASN A 117 2.96 -21.40 -4.39
N ALA A 118 1.96 -22.28 -4.52
CA ALA A 118 1.32 -22.59 -5.79
C ALA A 118 0.63 -21.37 -6.44
N VAL A 119 0.15 -20.43 -5.62
CA VAL A 119 -0.41 -19.15 -6.06
C VAL A 119 0.28 -18.01 -5.30
N PRO A 120 0.89 -17.03 -5.98
CA PRO A 120 1.48 -15.88 -5.33
C PRO A 120 0.44 -15.11 -4.51
N LEU A 121 0.75 -14.87 -3.24
CA LEU A 121 -0.10 -14.12 -2.32
C LEU A 121 0.49 -12.74 -2.09
N ASN A 122 -0.28 -11.68 -2.34
CA ASN A 122 0.08 -10.32 -1.96
C ASN A 122 -1.00 -9.69 -1.07
N PRO A 123 -0.68 -8.61 -0.33
CA PRO A 123 -1.62 -8.03 0.63
C PRO A 123 -2.93 -7.55 -0.01
N ILE A 124 -2.88 -6.91 -1.18
CA ILE A 124 -4.09 -6.36 -1.83
C ILE A 124 -5.02 -7.47 -2.32
N VAL A 125 -4.47 -8.51 -2.95
CA VAL A 125 -5.26 -9.66 -3.45
C VAL A 125 -5.88 -10.41 -2.28
N THR A 126 -5.10 -10.71 -1.24
CA THR A 126 -5.61 -11.41 -0.05
C THR A 126 -6.72 -10.61 0.64
N TRP A 127 -6.59 -9.29 0.76
CA TRP A 127 -7.67 -8.47 1.30
C TRP A 127 -8.94 -8.52 0.43
N LYS A 128 -8.82 -8.25 -0.87
CA LYS A 128 -9.97 -8.17 -1.79
C LYS A 128 -10.73 -9.48 -1.94
N LEU A 129 -10.05 -10.63 -1.77
CA LEU A 129 -10.69 -11.94 -1.82
C LEU A 129 -11.50 -12.27 -0.57
N ASN A 130 -11.27 -11.58 0.55
CA ASN A 130 -11.87 -11.96 1.83
C ASN A 130 -12.70 -10.88 2.47
N PHE A 131 -12.55 -9.61 2.11
CA PHE A 131 -13.22 -8.52 2.80
C PHE A 131 -14.11 -7.70 1.88
N GLU A 132 -15.35 -7.52 2.33
CA GLU A 132 -16.30 -6.57 1.78
C GLU A 132 -16.60 -5.51 2.85
N ALA A 133 -16.47 -4.24 2.48
CA ALA A 133 -16.80 -3.11 3.33
C ALA A 133 -18.10 -2.48 2.83
N THR A 134 -19.08 -2.28 3.71
CA THR A 134 -20.40 -1.75 3.38
C THR A 134 -20.85 -0.66 4.35
N GLN A 135 -21.76 0.20 3.91
CA GLN A 135 -22.52 1.11 4.78
C GLN A 135 -24.01 0.93 4.50
N LYS A 136 -24.83 1.13 5.54
CA LYS A 136 -26.28 1.22 5.39
C LYS A 136 -26.67 2.59 4.82
N THR A 137 -27.66 2.62 3.95
CA THR A 137 -28.26 3.87 3.47
C THR A 137 -29.39 4.31 4.40
N ASP A 138 -29.86 5.54 4.23
CA ASP A 138 -31.05 6.06 4.93
C ASP A 138 -32.31 5.22 4.69
N GLN A 139 -32.33 4.41 3.62
CA GLN A 139 -33.41 3.48 3.28
C GLN A 139 -33.20 2.08 3.86
N ASN A 140 -32.21 1.90 4.74
CA ASN A 140 -31.75 0.62 5.30
C ASN A 140 -31.27 -0.41 4.24
N ALA A 141 -30.92 0.03 3.04
CA ALA A 141 -30.21 -0.82 2.09
C ALA A 141 -28.72 -0.88 2.45
N THR A 142 -28.08 -2.04 2.31
CA THR A 142 -26.63 -2.18 2.48
C THR A 142 -25.94 -1.97 1.14
N GLU A 143 -25.02 -1.01 1.05
CA GLU A 143 -24.26 -0.72 -0.17
C GLU A 143 -22.76 -0.94 0.02
N PRO A 144 -22.07 -1.57 -0.96
CA PRO A 144 -20.64 -1.75 -0.92
C PRO A 144 -19.89 -0.44 -1.13
N LEU A 145 -18.83 -0.25 -0.36
CA LEU A 145 -17.97 0.93 -0.47
C LEU A 145 -16.93 0.76 -1.57
N LYS A 146 -16.61 1.87 -2.24
CA LYS A 146 -15.57 1.91 -3.25
C LYS A 146 -14.20 1.99 -2.59
N ALA A 147 -13.23 1.24 -3.10
CA ALA A 147 -11.85 1.40 -2.68
C ALA A 147 -11.35 2.82 -3.03
N ALA A 148 -10.69 3.47 -2.07
CA ALA A 148 -10.16 4.83 -2.21
C ALA A 148 -8.69 4.83 -2.60
N ILE A 149 -8.26 5.88 -3.31
CA ILE A 149 -6.85 6.12 -3.64
C ILE A 149 -6.22 7.01 -2.56
N LEU A 150 -5.13 6.53 -1.96
CA LEU A 150 -4.37 7.25 -0.94
C LEU A 150 -3.29 8.13 -1.59
N SER A 151 -3.21 9.42 -1.19
CA SER A 151 -2.35 10.42 -1.86
C SER A 151 -0.85 10.31 -1.53
N ASP A 152 -0.49 9.87 -0.32
CA ASP A 152 0.89 9.72 0.18
C ASP A 152 1.13 8.32 0.77
N ASN A 153 0.74 7.26 0.05
CA ASN A 153 0.81 5.89 0.57
C ASN A 153 2.25 5.35 0.65
N LYS A 154 2.83 5.32 1.87
CA LYS A 154 4.13 4.68 2.13
C LYS A 154 4.19 3.16 1.86
N TYR A 155 3.04 2.50 1.68
CA TYR A 155 2.94 1.07 1.38
C TYR A 155 2.80 0.76 -0.10
N GLN A 156 2.84 1.76 -0.99
CA GLN A 156 2.69 1.56 -2.44
C GLN A 156 3.65 0.51 -3.00
N ALA A 157 4.89 0.47 -2.51
CA ALA A 157 5.88 -0.52 -2.91
C ALA A 157 5.57 -1.95 -2.43
N SER A 158 4.76 -2.12 -1.37
CA SER A 158 4.38 -3.42 -0.79
C SER A 158 3.03 -3.95 -1.26
N GLU A 159 2.23 -3.14 -1.97
CA GLU A 159 0.88 -3.52 -2.40
C GLU A 159 0.83 -4.80 -3.22
N ASN A 160 1.80 -4.96 -4.13
CA ASN A 160 1.89 -6.08 -5.06
C ASN A 160 3.11 -6.97 -4.80
N VAL A 161 3.71 -6.87 -3.60
CA VAL A 161 4.84 -7.73 -3.23
C VAL A 161 4.32 -9.06 -2.73
N ASP A 162 4.84 -10.13 -3.31
CA ASP A 162 4.55 -11.49 -2.85
C ASP A 162 5.04 -11.68 -1.40
N VAL A 163 4.12 -12.15 -0.56
CA VAL A 163 4.40 -12.55 0.81
C VAL A 163 4.90 -13.98 0.79
N LYS A 164 6.21 -14.16 0.92
CA LYS A 164 6.81 -15.50 0.97
C LYS A 164 6.29 -16.29 2.18
N PRO A 165 6.23 -17.63 2.11
CA PRO A 165 5.91 -18.49 3.25
C PRO A 165 6.72 -18.12 4.50
N GLY A 166 6.04 -18.04 5.65
CA GLY A 166 6.64 -17.70 6.95
C GLY A 166 6.94 -16.22 7.16
N ASN A 167 6.62 -15.35 6.19
CA ASN A 167 6.83 -13.91 6.31
C ASN A 167 5.53 -13.13 6.55
N ILE A 168 5.75 -11.85 6.90
CA ILE A 168 4.71 -10.87 7.15
C ILE A 168 4.97 -9.65 6.28
N VAL A 169 3.94 -9.17 5.59
CA VAL A 169 3.98 -7.90 4.87
C VAL A 169 2.84 -7.02 5.39
N SER A 170 3.18 -5.80 5.80
CA SER A 170 2.21 -4.79 6.20
C SER A 170 1.74 -3.99 5.00
N ASN A 171 0.45 -3.62 4.97
CA ASN A 171 -0.12 -2.76 3.96
C ASN A 171 -1.26 -1.90 4.53
N ILE A 172 -1.84 -1.05 3.68
CA ILE A 172 -3.03 -0.24 3.94
C ILE A 172 -4.03 -0.42 2.80
N ILE A 173 -5.31 -0.35 3.12
CA ILE A 173 -6.40 -0.20 2.15
C ILE A 173 -7.42 0.78 2.72
N ALA A 174 -8.08 1.53 1.84
CA ALA A 174 -9.09 2.48 2.25
C ALA A 174 -10.35 2.38 1.41
N TYR A 175 -11.46 2.81 1.99
CA TYR A 175 -12.77 2.85 1.36
C TYR A 175 -13.38 4.23 1.50
N GLU A 176 -13.97 4.73 0.41
CA GLU A 176 -14.73 5.99 0.42
C GLU A 176 -16.01 5.82 1.23
N LEU A 177 -16.22 6.70 2.20
CA LEU A 177 -17.45 6.73 2.98
C LEU A 177 -18.52 7.51 2.21
N THR A 178 -19.75 7.02 2.25
CA THR A 178 -20.93 7.74 1.74
C THR A 178 -21.32 8.89 2.68
N ASP A 179 -21.11 8.70 3.98
CA ASP A 179 -21.27 9.73 5.01
C ASP A 179 -20.35 9.46 6.22
N ALA A 180 -20.15 10.48 7.06
CA ALA A 180 -19.25 10.45 8.22
C ALA A 180 -19.94 10.04 9.55
N LYS A 181 -21.08 9.35 9.50
CA LYS A 181 -21.89 9.01 10.67
C LYS A 181 -22.27 7.52 10.69
N THR A 182 -22.57 6.94 9.54
CA THR A 182 -22.97 5.55 9.38
C THR A 182 -21.77 4.64 9.64
N PRO A 183 -21.84 3.70 10.58
CA PRO A 183 -20.78 2.71 10.79
C PRO A 183 -20.49 1.91 9.51
N VAL A 184 -19.24 1.49 9.36
CA VAL A 184 -18.83 0.59 8.28
C VAL A 184 -18.91 -0.84 8.78
N THR A 185 -19.67 -1.68 8.10
CA THR A 185 -19.66 -3.13 8.34
C THR A 185 -18.56 -3.75 7.46
N LEU A 186 -17.62 -4.44 8.09
CA LEU A 186 -16.60 -5.22 7.40
C LEU A 186 -16.93 -6.70 7.55
N THR A 187 -17.29 -7.33 6.44
CA THR A 187 -17.62 -8.75 6.38
C THR A 187 -16.42 -9.52 5.84
N ALA A 188 -15.99 -10.54 6.59
CA ALA A 188 -15.01 -11.50 6.11
C ALA A 188 -15.73 -12.68 5.45
N ALA A 189 -15.56 -12.88 4.14
CA ALA A 189 -16.18 -13.97 3.41
C ALA A 189 -15.35 -14.39 2.20
N SER A 190 -15.39 -15.68 1.86
CA SER A 190 -14.78 -16.21 0.64
C SER A 190 -15.65 -17.31 0.03
N MET A 191 -15.82 -17.29 -1.29
CA MET A 191 -16.65 -18.26 -2.04
C MET A 191 -18.05 -18.49 -1.45
N GLY A 192 -18.67 -17.44 -0.90
CA GLY A 192 -20.01 -17.48 -0.29
C GLY A 192 -20.05 -17.98 1.16
N THR A 193 -18.91 -18.35 1.76
CA THR A 193 -18.82 -18.68 3.19
C THR A 193 -18.44 -17.44 3.98
N VAL A 194 -19.24 -17.09 4.99
CA VAL A 194 -18.97 -15.97 5.91
C VAL A 194 -18.18 -16.48 7.11
N PHE A 195 -17.06 -15.82 7.39
CA PHE A 195 -16.16 -16.13 8.51
C PHE A 195 -16.40 -15.25 9.74
N GLY A 196 -17.09 -14.12 9.56
CA GLY A 196 -17.45 -13.20 10.63
C GLY A 196 -17.66 -11.79 10.09
N GLU A 197 -18.21 -10.92 10.94
CA GLU A 197 -18.49 -9.52 10.62
C GLU A 197 -18.17 -8.63 11.82
N THR A 198 -17.80 -7.38 11.56
CA THR A 198 -17.66 -6.37 12.61
C THR A 198 -18.07 -5.00 12.10
N GLU A 199 -18.58 -4.16 13.00
CA GLU A 199 -18.86 -2.75 12.72
C GLU A 199 -17.71 -1.87 13.22
N PHE A 200 -17.31 -0.91 12.38
CA PHE A 200 -16.37 0.16 12.73
C PHE A 200 -17.14 1.48 12.82
N ALA A 201 -17.20 2.04 14.03
CA ALA A 201 -17.78 3.35 14.25
C ALA A 201 -16.92 4.45 13.62
N ILE A 202 -17.56 5.51 13.12
CA ILE A 202 -16.90 6.64 12.43
C ILE A 202 -16.66 7.82 13.40
N LYS A 203 -17.15 7.73 14.64
CA LYS A 203 -17.08 8.78 15.67
C LYS A 203 -16.41 8.31 16.95
#